data_AF-A0A9E2QTB3-F1
#
_entry.id   AF-A0A9E2QTB3-F1
#
_cell.length_a   1.000
_cell.length_b   1.000
_cell.length_c   1.000
_cell.angle_alpha   90.00
_cell.angle_beta   90.00
_cell.angle_gamma   90.00
#
_symmetry.space_group_name_H-M   'P 1'
#
loop_
_entity.id
_entity.type
_entity.pdbx_description
1 polymer ?
#
loop_
_entity_poly.entity_id
_entity_poly.type
_entity_poly.pdbx_seq_one_letter_code
_entity_poly.pdbx_strand_id
1 'polypeptide(L)'
;MNLRPFILFIAFCYFLSVPIACNLINPAEPVPAYIRVHDPKVITLAAQGSASENISNYWLFVNNQAEGVYNRTGNYPLIAKGTTKLAFLAGIKDNGVSNLRVVYPFYTADTITTTLNPNGTIDIYPTFRYISGTQFKVLEDFELGSVLISSNASNPLVRSSLPEDVFEGSFSAKIKLDSITPGIELLSIDPFTLPLLGFDIYIELNYKSDVPFVVGLQSMSTSQKFYQWTITPKSEWNKIYLNAKSLVNTTNNTSWKLLIYSAPDTLTGTKYIYLDNVKVLHQ
;
A
#
# COMPACT_ATOMS: atom_id res chain seq x y z
N MET A 1 58.92 -32.86 -47.65
CA MET A 1 57.45 -32.65 -47.70
C MET A 1 57.19 -31.17 -47.86
N ASN A 2 56.53 -30.75 -48.95
CA ASN A 2 56.29 -29.34 -49.24
C ASN A 2 55.06 -28.90 -48.41
N LEU A 3 55.27 -28.20 -47.29
CA LEU A 3 54.20 -27.80 -46.35
C LEU A 3 53.38 -26.58 -46.80
N ARG A 4 53.82 -25.89 -47.86
CA ARG A 4 53.17 -24.71 -48.43
C ARG A 4 51.67 -24.86 -48.76
N PRO A 5 51.21 -25.93 -49.44
CA PRO A 5 49.79 -26.11 -49.74
C PRO A 5 48.94 -26.36 -48.48
N PHE A 6 49.53 -26.97 -47.44
CA PHE A 6 48.85 -27.24 -46.18
C PHE A 6 48.63 -25.95 -45.36
N ILE A 7 49.63 -25.06 -45.34
CA ILE A 7 49.54 -23.74 -44.69
C ILE A 7 48.54 -22.84 -45.42
N LEU A 8 48.52 -22.87 -46.76
CA LEU A 8 47.55 -22.14 -47.58
C LEU A 8 46.11 -22.65 -47.35
N PHE A 9 45.93 -23.95 -47.17
CA PHE A 9 44.62 -24.54 -46.88
C PHE A 9 44.11 -24.14 -45.48
N ILE A 10 44.97 -24.16 -44.46
CA ILE A 10 44.61 -23.70 -43.11
C ILE A 10 44.28 -22.19 -43.11
N ALA A 11 45.07 -21.37 -43.80
CA ALA A 11 44.81 -19.93 -43.93
C ALA A 11 43.48 -19.66 -44.66
N PHE A 12 43.14 -20.44 -45.68
CA PHE A 12 41.87 -20.35 -46.40
C PHE A 12 40.68 -20.75 -45.53
N CYS A 13 40.79 -21.84 -44.75
CA CYS A 13 39.75 -22.24 -43.79
C CYS A 13 39.56 -21.22 -42.66
N TYR A 14 40.64 -20.58 -42.19
CA TYR A 14 40.57 -19.51 -41.18
C TYR A 14 39.97 -18.21 -41.74
N PHE A 15 40.16 -17.93 -43.03
CA PHE A 15 39.57 -16.77 -43.69
C PHE A 15 38.07 -16.95 -43.99
N LEU A 16 37.64 -18.18 -44.24
CA LEU A 16 36.23 -18.55 -44.48
C LEU A 16 35.38 -18.65 -43.20
N SER A 17 35.99 -18.87 -42.03
CA SER A 17 35.26 -19.05 -40.77
C SER A 17 34.97 -17.74 -40.01
N VAL A 18 35.54 -16.60 -40.42
CA VAL A 18 35.56 -15.38 -39.58
C VAL A 18 34.44 -14.34 -39.87
N PRO A 19 33.82 -14.20 -41.06
CA PRO A 19 32.83 -13.11 -41.24
C PRO A 19 31.34 -13.47 -41.06
N ILE A 20 30.95 -14.73 -40.83
CA ILE A 20 29.51 -15.11 -40.79
C ILE A 20 28.98 -15.28 -39.35
N ALA A 21 29.85 -15.47 -38.36
CA ALA A 21 29.43 -15.78 -36.99
C ALA A 21 28.89 -14.57 -36.20
N CYS A 22 29.17 -13.33 -36.60
CA CYS A 22 28.78 -12.15 -35.81
C CYS A 22 27.27 -11.85 -35.81
N ASN A 23 26.54 -12.16 -36.89
CA ASN A 23 25.09 -11.91 -36.95
C ASN A 23 24.23 -13.09 -36.44
N LEU A 24 24.83 -14.24 -36.12
CA LEU A 24 24.10 -15.37 -35.52
C LEU A 24 23.93 -15.20 -33.99
N ILE A 25 24.77 -14.35 -33.37
CA ILE A 25 24.86 -14.16 -31.92
C ILE A 25 24.17 -12.84 -31.47
N ASN A 26 23.66 -12.04 -32.41
CA ASN A 26 22.99 -10.77 -32.10
C ASN A 26 21.67 -10.62 -32.89
N PRO A 27 20.59 -11.34 -32.51
CA PRO A 27 19.29 -11.13 -33.11
C PRO A 27 18.82 -9.68 -32.89
N ALA A 28 18.04 -9.14 -33.82
CA ALA A 28 17.50 -7.78 -33.69
C ALA A 28 16.67 -7.64 -32.41
N GLU A 29 17.02 -6.67 -31.58
CA GLU A 29 16.28 -6.40 -30.34
C GLU A 29 14.85 -5.95 -30.64
N PRO A 30 13.85 -6.47 -29.90
CA PRO A 30 12.48 -6.05 -30.08
C PRO A 30 12.33 -4.58 -29.65
N VAL A 31 11.75 -3.77 -30.53
CA VAL A 31 11.44 -2.36 -30.23
C VAL A 31 10.32 -2.30 -29.19
N PRO A 32 10.54 -1.66 -28.02
CA PRO A 32 9.52 -1.58 -26.98
C PRO A 32 8.37 -0.64 -27.37
N ALA A 33 7.20 -0.90 -26.79
CA ALA A 33 6.15 0.09 -26.62
C ALA A 33 6.30 0.76 -25.24
N TYR A 34 5.70 1.93 -25.05
CA TYR A 34 5.70 2.62 -23.76
C TYR A 34 4.28 2.84 -23.26
N ILE A 35 4.10 2.73 -21.95
CA ILE A 35 2.92 3.25 -21.27
C ILE A 35 3.34 4.36 -20.31
N ARG A 36 2.64 5.49 -20.34
CA ARG A 36 2.78 6.57 -19.38
C ARG A 36 1.68 6.43 -18.34
N VAL A 37 2.06 6.06 -17.13
CA VAL A 37 1.14 5.77 -16.03
C VAL A 37 1.05 6.98 -15.10
N HIS A 38 -0.19 7.40 -14.85
CA HIS A 38 -0.54 8.51 -13.97
C HIS A 38 -0.99 8.04 -12.60
N ASP A 39 -1.27 9.00 -11.73
CA ASP A 39 -1.77 8.74 -10.38
C ASP A 39 -3.04 7.86 -10.39
N PRO A 40 -3.13 6.92 -9.45
CA PRO A 40 -4.29 6.05 -9.31
C PRO A 40 -5.51 6.81 -8.83
N LYS A 41 -6.67 6.26 -9.16
CA LYS A 41 -7.94 6.61 -8.53
C LYS A 41 -8.49 5.39 -7.79
N VAL A 42 -8.85 5.55 -6.53
CA VAL A 42 -9.68 4.56 -5.82
C VAL A 42 -11.14 5.03 -5.88
N ILE A 43 -12.05 4.11 -6.16
CA ILE A 43 -13.50 4.37 -6.15
C ILE A 43 -14.11 3.56 -5.01
N THR A 44 -14.84 4.25 -4.15
CA THR A 44 -15.52 3.66 -3.00
C THR A 44 -17.04 3.84 -3.07
N LEU A 45 -17.75 2.93 -2.42
CA LEU A 45 -19.15 3.11 -2.04
C LEU A 45 -19.22 3.81 -0.68
N ALA A 46 -20.36 4.43 -0.36
CA ALA A 46 -20.57 5.09 0.93
C ALA A 46 -20.23 4.19 2.13
N ALA A 47 -20.67 2.91 2.09
CA ALA A 47 -20.40 1.92 3.15
C ALA A 47 -18.92 1.48 3.26
N GLN A 48 -18.03 1.98 2.40
CA GLN A 48 -16.59 1.71 2.43
C GLN A 48 -15.78 2.94 2.87
N GLY A 49 -16.45 4.08 3.10
CA GLY A 49 -15.85 5.37 3.48
C GLY A 49 -14.89 5.94 2.44
N SER A 50 -13.87 6.66 2.92
CA SER A 50 -12.94 7.42 2.08
C SER A 50 -12.23 6.63 0.98
N ALA A 51 -12.02 7.29 -0.14
CA ALA A 51 -11.20 6.84 -1.27
C ALA A 51 -9.71 7.20 -1.12
N SER A 52 -9.31 7.82 -0.02
CA SER A 52 -7.90 8.10 0.32
C SER A 52 -7.03 6.85 0.18
N GLU A 53 -5.87 6.99 -0.45
CA GLU A 53 -4.95 5.90 -0.77
C GLU A 53 -3.49 6.30 -0.60
N ASN A 54 -2.60 5.31 -0.44
CA ASN A 54 -1.15 5.48 -0.49
C ASN A 54 -0.51 4.30 -1.23
N ILE A 55 -1.01 4.06 -2.45
CA ILE A 55 -0.45 3.13 -3.41
C ILE A 55 0.90 3.70 -3.85
N SER A 56 1.95 2.88 -3.72
CA SER A 56 3.34 3.29 -3.93
C SER A 56 3.95 2.72 -5.21
N ASN A 57 3.39 1.63 -5.72
CA ASN A 57 3.88 0.91 -6.89
C ASN A 57 2.75 0.08 -7.52
N TYR A 58 2.99 -0.43 -8.71
CA TYR A 58 2.14 -1.42 -9.36
C TYR A 58 2.91 -2.67 -9.70
N TRP A 59 2.30 -3.82 -9.40
CA TRP A 59 2.70 -5.10 -9.96
C TRP A 59 1.96 -5.25 -11.28
N LEU A 60 2.70 -5.16 -12.38
CA LEU A 60 2.16 -5.16 -13.73
C LEU A 60 2.21 -6.57 -14.32
N PHE A 61 1.09 -6.99 -14.88
CA PHE A 61 0.99 -8.15 -15.73
C PHE A 61 0.66 -7.73 -17.16
N VAL A 62 1.34 -8.33 -18.13
CA VAL A 62 1.13 -8.12 -19.57
C VAL A 62 0.70 -9.46 -20.17
N ASN A 63 -0.48 -9.51 -20.77
CA ASN A 63 -1.08 -10.73 -21.32
C ASN A 63 -1.11 -11.90 -20.31
N ASN A 64 -1.48 -11.59 -19.07
CA ASN A 64 -1.51 -12.50 -17.91
C ASN A 64 -0.13 -13.06 -17.49
N GLN A 65 0.97 -12.53 -18.00
CA GLN A 65 2.33 -12.85 -17.55
C GLN A 65 2.87 -11.73 -16.67
N ALA A 66 3.60 -12.07 -15.61
CA ALA A 66 4.23 -11.07 -14.75
C ALA A 66 5.32 -10.32 -15.53
N GLU A 67 5.21 -9.01 -15.61
CA GLU A 67 6.19 -8.13 -16.28
C GLU A 67 7.17 -7.57 -15.27
N GLY A 68 6.67 -7.01 -14.16
CA GLY A 68 7.52 -6.41 -13.14
C GLY A 68 6.77 -5.51 -12.18
N VAL A 69 7.55 -4.85 -11.32
CA VAL A 69 7.05 -3.89 -10.33
C VAL A 69 7.55 -2.49 -10.69
N TYR A 70 6.62 -1.56 -10.88
CA TYR A 70 6.89 -0.21 -11.34
C TYR A 70 6.45 0.84 -10.32
N ASN A 71 7.12 1.99 -10.27
CA ASN A 71 6.72 3.11 -9.41
C ASN A 71 5.32 3.62 -9.77
N ARG A 72 4.55 4.12 -8.80
CA ARG A 72 3.17 4.63 -8.96
C ARG A 72 2.91 5.50 -10.20
N THR A 73 3.89 6.28 -10.67
CA THR A 73 3.79 7.07 -11.90
C THR A 73 5.07 6.94 -12.72
N GLY A 74 4.98 7.18 -14.02
CA GLY A 74 6.14 7.22 -14.92
C GLY A 74 5.93 6.52 -16.25
N ASN A 75 7.02 6.38 -17.01
CA ASN A 75 7.02 5.70 -18.31
C ASN A 75 7.53 4.26 -18.13
N TYR A 76 6.71 3.27 -18.47
CA TYR A 76 7.10 1.87 -18.38
C TYR A 76 7.36 1.32 -19.79
N PRO A 77 8.56 0.82 -20.07
CA PRO A 77 8.85 0.12 -21.31
C PRO A 77 8.22 -1.27 -21.27
N LEU A 78 7.49 -1.64 -22.32
CA LEU A 78 6.87 -2.95 -22.47
C LEU A 78 7.32 -3.61 -23.77
N ILE A 79 7.76 -4.85 -23.70
CA ILE A 79 8.08 -5.66 -24.90
C ILE A 79 6.79 -6.35 -25.36
N ALA A 80 5.84 -5.55 -25.86
CA ALA A 80 4.55 -6.02 -26.36
C ALA A 80 4.07 -5.19 -27.56
N LYS A 81 3.31 -5.81 -28.46
CA LYS A 81 2.77 -5.17 -29.67
C LYS A 81 1.36 -5.67 -29.98
N GLY A 82 0.57 -4.81 -30.61
CA GLY A 82 -0.82 -5.10 -30.94
C GLY A 82 -1.72 -5.09 -29.70
N THR A 83 -2.86 -5.78 -29.80
CA THR A 83 -3.83 -5.90 -28.70
C THR A 83 -3.18 -6.59 -27.50
N THR A 84 -3.05 -5.84 -26.41
CA THR A 84 -2.35 -6.23 -25.20
C THR A 84 -3.28 -6.02 -24.00
N LYS A 85 -3.37 -7.03 -23.13
CA LYS A 85 -4.07 -6.95 -21.86
C LYS A 85 -3.08 -6.56 -20.77
N LEU A 86 -3.30 -5.42 -20.14
CA LEU A 86 -2.56 -4.94 -18.98
C LEU A 86 -3.39 -5.21 -17.72
N ALA A 87 -2.76 -5.68 -16.66
CA ALA A 87 -3.38 -5.76 -15.35
C ALA A 87 -2.46 -5.14 -14.29
N PHE A 88 -2.98 -4.13 -13.59
CA PHE A 88 -2.28 -3.41 -12.53
C PHE A 88 -2.80 -3.90 -11.18
N LEU A 89 -1.92 -4.40 -10.34
CA LEU A 89 -2.22 -4.71 -8.95
C LEU A 89 -1.58 -3.63 -8.07
N ALA A 90 -2.38 -2.99 -7.22
CA ALA A 90 -1.94 -1.91 -6.36
C ALA A 90 -0.96 -2.41 -5.29
N GLY A 91 0.24 -1.82 -5.23
CA GLY A 91 1.24 -2.13 -4.21
C GLY A 91 1.32 -1.05 -3.13
N ILE A 92 1.35 -1.46 -1.87
CA ILE A 92 1.48 -0.59 -0.69
C ILE A 92 2.80 -0.84 0.06
N LYS A 93 3.16 0.07 0.97
CA LYS A 93 4.20 -0.17 1.97
C LYS A 93 3.57 -0.87 3.18
N ASP A 94 3.87 -2.15 3.38
CA ASP A 94 3.28 -2.91 4.47
C ASP A 94 3.79 -2.39 5.83
N ASN A 95 2.87 -2.13 6.75
CA ASN A 95 3.16 -1.54 8.06
C ASN A 95 3.97 -0.23 8.00
N GLY A 96 3.91 0.51 6.89
CA GLY A 96 4.70 1.74 6.68
C GLY A 96 6.19 1.50 6.42
N VAL A 97 6.64 0.25 6.31
CA VAL A 97 8.05 -0.11 6.12
C VAL A 97 8.44 0.10 4.65
N SER A 98 9.38 1.02 4.39
CA SER A 98 9.62 1.53 3.03
C SER A 98 10.17 0.52 2.02
N ASN A 99 10.93 -0.48 2.49
CA ASN A 99 11.48 -1.55 1.67
C ASN A 99 10.59 -2.80 1.60
N LEU A 100 9.49 -2.85 2.35
CA LEU A 100 8.53 -3.96 2.32
C LEU A 100 7.30 -3.53 1.51
N ARG A 101 7.34 -3.81 0.22
CA ARG A 101 6.24 -3.55 -0.72
C ARG A 101 5.47 -4.84 -0.98
N VAL A 102 4.16 -4.79 -0.83
CA VAL A 102 3.25 -5.93 -1.07
C VAL A 102 2.08 -5.50 -1.93
N VAL A 103 1.50 -6.44 -2.68
CA VAL A 103 0.20 -6.22 -3.33
C VAL A 103 -0.86 -6.05 -2.24
N TYR A 104 -1.66 -4.99 -2.33
CA TYR A 104 -2.74 -4.75 -1.39
C TYR A 104 -3.90 -5.71 -1.66
N PRO A 105 -4.23 -6.61 -0.73
CA PRO A 105 -5.16 -7.72 -1.01
C PRO A 105 -6.62 -7.30 -1.12
N PHE A 106 -6.95 -6.06 -0.75
CA PHE A 106 -8.32 -5.57 -0.74
C PHE A 106 -8.73 -4.79 -1.98
N TYR A 107 -7.80 -4.49 -2.90
CA TYR A 107 -8.14 -3.84 -4.17
C TYR A 107 -8.26 -4.84 -5.31
N THR A 108 -9.27 -4.67 -6.15
CA THR A 108 -9.39 -5.37 -7.43
C THR A 108 -8.27 -4.93 -8.36
N ALA A 109 -7.67 -5.84 -9.13
CA ALA A 109 -6.78 -5.46 -10.21
C ALA A 109 -7.50 -4.58 -11.24
N ASP A 110 -6.86 -3.52 -11.70
CA ASP A 110 -7.36 -2.74 -12.84
C ASP A 110 -6.88 -3.40 -14.13
N THR A 111 -7.83 -3.84 -14.97
CA THR A 111 -7.53 -4.57 -16.20
C THR A 111 -7.94 -3.76 -17.41
N ILE A 112 -6.96 -3.47 -18.28
CA ILE A 112 -7.13 -2.61 -19.45
C ILE A 112 -6.66 -3.38 -20.68
N THR A 113 -7.53 -3.51 -21.68
CA THR A 113 -7.15 -4.03 -23.00
C THR A 113 -6.94 -2.85 -23.94
N THR A 114 -5.75 -2.73 -24.51
CA THR A 114 -5.35 -1.62 -25.38
C THR A 114 -4.46 -2.11 -26.52
N THR A 115 -4.25 -1.29 -27.55
CA THR A 115 -3.37 -1.62 -28.68
C THR A 115 -2.05 -0.89 -28.51
N LEU A 116 -0.95 -1.63 -28.35
CA LEU A 116 0.39 -1.09 -28.26
C LEU A 116 1.07 -1.06 -29.63
N ASN A 117 1.53 0.12 -30.02
CA ASN A 117 2.34 0.31 -31.22
C ASN A 117 3.82 0.38 -30.81
N PRO A 118 4.76 -0.30 -31.51
CA PRO A 118 6.19 -0.10 -31.28
C PRO A 118 6.56 1.39 -31.38
N ASN A 119 7.40 1.89 -30.47
CA ASN A 119 7.73 3.32 -30.28
C ASN A 119 6.55 4.25 -29.93
N GLY A 120 5.34 3.71 -29.77
CA GLY A 120 4.18 4.47 -29.30
C GLY A 120 4.20 4.64 -27.78
N THR A 121 3.58 5.72 -27.31
CA THR A 121 3.27 5.93 -25.89
C THR A 121 1.75 6.07 -25.73
N ILE A 122 1.18 5.35 -24.76
CA ILE A 122 -0.23 5.53 -24.37
C ILE A 122 -0.34 5.96 -22.92
N ASP A 123 -1.33 6.79 -22.61
CA ASP A 123 -1.63 7.23 -21.25
C ASP A 123 -2.56 6.24 -20.54
N ILE A 124 -2.21 5.87 -19.32
CA ILE A 124 -2.98 4.96 -18.46
C ILE A 124 -3.26 5.63 -17.11
N TYR A 125 -4.52 5.53 -16.67
CA TYR A 125 -5.00 6.06 -15.39
C TYR A 125 -5.58 4.90 -14.55
N PRO A 126 -4.75 4.22 -13.75
CA PRO A 126 -5.18 3.04 -13.01
C PRO A 126 -6.34 3.35 -12.05
N THR A 127 -7.38 2.52 -12.07
CA THR A 127 -8.56 2.70 -11.23
C THR A 127 -8.85 1.46 -10.39
N PHE A 128 -8.82 1.60 -9.07
CA PHE A 128 -9.00 0.52 -8.11
C PHE A 128 -10.35 0.63 -7.38
N ARG A 129 -10.88 -0.52 -6.95
CA ARG A 129 -12.06 -0.63 -6.09
C ARG A 129 -11.77 -1.67 -5.02
N TYR A 130 -12.45 -1.58 -3.88
CA TYR A 130 -12.42 -2.68 -2.93
C TYR A 130 -13.00 -3.95 -3.55
N ILE A 131 -12.43 -5.11 -3.23
CA ILE A 131 -12.98 -6.39 -3.68
C ILE A 131 -14.36 -6.63 -3.08
N SER A 132 -15.24 -7.26 -3.87
CA SER A 132 -16.56 -7.67 -3.38
C SER A 132 -16.42 -8.61 -2.18
N GLY A 133 -17.23 -8.42 -1.16
CA GLY A 133 -17.20 -9.20 0.08
C GLY A 133 -16.33 -8.62 1.20
N THR A 134 -15.48 -7.62 0.92
CA THR A 134 -14.69 -6.93 1.96
C THR A 134 -15.60 -6.44 3.09
N GLN A 135 -15.27 -6.84 4.32
CA GLN A 135 -15.99 -6.47 5.53
C GLN A 135 -15.27 -5.33 6.23
N PHE A 136 -15.98 -4.23 6.49
CA PHE A 136 -15.48 -3.09 7.27
C PHE A 136 -16.06 -3.17 8.68
N LYS A 137 -15.20 -3.46 9.67
CA LYS A 137 -15.57 -3.64 11.08
C LYS A 137 -15.47 -2.36 11.90
N VAL A 138 -14.57 -1.49 11.49
CA VAL A 138 -14.51 -0.11 11.94
C VAL A 138 -14.50 0.75 10.69
N LEU A 139 -15.32 1.79 10.67
CA LEU A 139 -15.38 2.79 9.62
C LEU A 139 -15.63 4.13 10.30
N GLU A 140 -14.54 4.81 10.65
CA GLU A 140 -14.57 6.04 11.43
C GLU A 140 -13.99 7.20 10.61
N ASP A 141 -14.84 8.15 10.26
CA ASP A 141 -14.53 9.38 9.50
C ASP A 141 -14.72 10.65 10.34
N PHE A 142 -15.12 10.52 11.61
CA PHE A 142 -15.37 11.60 12.54
C PHE A 142 -16.41 12.63 12.09
N GLU A 143 -17.32 12.33 11.15
CA GLU A 143 -18.30 13.31 10.66
C GLU A 143 -19.54 13.43 11.56
N LEU A 144 -19.98 12.33 12.21
CA LEU A 144 -21.18 12.32 13.05
C LEU A 144 -20.89 12.09 14.54
N GLY A 145 -19.69 11.66 14.90
CA GLY A 145 -19.33 11.31 16.27
C GLY A 145 -17.97 10.64 16.31
N SER A 146 -17.77 9.73 17.26
CA SER A 146 -16.68 8.77 17.18
C SER A 146 -17.09 7.43 17.78
N VAL A 147 -16.73 6.36 17.10
CA VAL A 147 -16.74 4.96 17.55
C VAL A 147 -15.51 4.64 18.39
N LEU A 148 -14.61 5.59 18.61
CA LEU A 148 -13.47 5.49 19.50
C LEU A 148 -13.74 6.26 20.78
N ILE A 149 -13.40 5.67 21.93
CA ILE A 149 -13.56 6.28 23.24
C ILE A 149 -12.26 6.21 24.02
N SER A 150 -11.93 7.30 24.71
CA SER A 150 -10.80 7.32 25.62
C SER A 150 -11.07 6.45 26.85
N SER A 151 -10.11 5.60 27.23
CA SER A 151 -10.18 4.86 28.48
C SER A 151 -9.97 5.75 29.71
N ASN A 152 -9.46 6.97 29.53
CA ASN A 152 -9.35 8.00 30.55
C ASN A 152 -10.29 9.17 30.23
N ALA A 153 -11.39 9.28 30.99
CA ALA A 153 -12.37 10.36 30.83
C ALA A 153 -11.78 11.78 31.01
N SER A 154 -10.63 11.91 31.67
CA SER A 154 -9.94 13.19 31.87
C SER A 154 -9.22 13.70 30.60
N ASN A 155 -9.02 12.85 29.59
CA ASN A 155 -8.52 13.23 28.28
C ASN A 155 -9.43 12.63 27.19
N PRO A 156 -10.62 13.22 26.95
CA PRO A 156 -11.53 12.72 25.94
C PRO A 156 -10.98 12.96 24.53
N LEU A 157 -11.37 12.10 23.59
CA LEU A 157 -11.15 12.37 22.18
C LEU A 157 -11.97 13.60 21.75
N VAL A 158 -11.33 14.53 21.06
CA VAL A 158 -11.98 15.75 20.55
C VAL A 158 -12.05 15.69 19.02
N ARG A 159 -13.12 16.25 18.45
CA ARG A 159 -13.24 16.48 17.00
C ARG A 159 -12.91 17.94 16.69
N SER A 160 -12.09 18.18 15.68
CA SER A 160 -11.76 19.53 15.20
C SER A 160 -12.35 19.76 13.83
N SER A 161 -12.89 20.97 13.59
CA SER A 161 -13.35 21.46 12.28
C SER A 161 -12.50 22.63 11.77
N LEU A 162 -11.35 22.88 12.40
CA LEU A 162 -10.42 23.89 11.91
C LEU A 162 -9.82 23.41 10.57
N PRO A 163 -9.79 24.24 9.51
CA PRO A 163 -9.34 23.80 8.18
C PRO A 163 -7.96 23.14 8.16
N GLU A 164 -7.03 23.61 8.99
CA GLU A 164 -5.69 23.05 9.12
C GLU A 164 -5.65 21.70 9.85
N ASP A 165 -6.67 21.39 10.66
CA ASP A 165 -6.75 20.16 11.43
C ASP A 165 -7.48 19.06 10.67
N VAL A 166 -8.28 19.38 9.65
CA VAL A 166 -9.12 18.43 8.91
C VAL A 166 -8.34 17.78 7.76
N PHE A 167 -8.52 16.48 7.54
CA PHE A 167 -7.96 15.80 6.36
C PHE A 167 -8.91 15.93 5.16
N GLU A 168 -10.16 15.50 5.34
CA GLU A 168 -11.25 15.69 4.37
C GLU A 168 -12.59 15.83 5.11
N GLY A 169 -13.66 16.17 4.40
CA GLY A 169 -14.96 16.37 5.03
C GLY A 169 -14.98 17.62 5.90
N SER A 170 -15.62 17.53 7.07
CA SER A 170 -15.85 18.67 7.97
C SER A 170 -15.09 18.54 9.29
N PHE A 171 -14.72 17.32 9.68
CA PHE A 171 -14.11 17.04 10.97
C PHE A 171 -13.00 15.99 10.89
N SER A 172 -12.05 16.08 11.81
CA SER A 172 -11.10 15.02 12.10
C SER A 172 -10.97 14.84 13.61
N ALA A 173 -10.39 13.72 14.05
CA ALA A 173 -10.00 13.57 15.44
C ALA A 173 -8.75 14.42 15.74
N LYS A 174 -8.78 15.14 16.87
CA LYS A 174 -7.67 15.90 17.44
C LYS A 174 -7.44 15.44 18.88
N ILE A 175 -6.25 14.89 19.11
CA ILE A 175 -5.80 14.45 20.42
C ILE A 175 -4.72 15.43 20.87
N LYS A 176 -4.90 16.01 22.06
CA LYS A 176 -3.92 16.90 22.69
C LYS A 176 -3.17 16.15 23.78
N LEU A 177 -1.85 16.22 23.75
CA LEU A 177 -0.98 15.76 24.83
C LEU A 177 -0.20 16.95 25.41
N ASP A 178 -0.20 17.08 26.72
CA ASP A 178 0.58 18.07 27.47
C ASP A 178 0.98 17.54 28.86
N SER A 179 1.55 18.37 29.72
CA SER A 179 1.99 17.96 31.06
C SER A 179 0.85 17.51 31.99
N ILE A 180 -0.41 17.85 31.68
CA ILE A 180 -1.59 17.46 32.47
C ILE A 180 -2.11 16.12 31.94
N THR A 181 -2.17 15.97 30.62
CA THR A 181 -2.61 14.74 29.96
C THR A 181 -1.49 14.20 29.04
N PRO A 182 -0.45 13.56 29.59
CA PRO A 182 0.75 13.19 28.83
C PRO A 182 0.56 11.95 27.95
N GLY A 183 -0.60 11.31 28.02
CA GLY A 183 -0.92 10.16 27.20
C GLY A 183 -2.41 10.03 26.90
N ILE A 184 -2.69 9.12 25.98
CA ILE A 184 -4.02 8.74 25.55
C ILE A 184 -4.07 7.23 25.32
N GLU A 185 -5.22 6.64 25.58
CA GLU A 185 -5.56 5.33 25.06
C GLU A 185 -7.01 5.36 24.59
N LEU A 186 -7.23 5.06 23.32
CA LEU A 186 -8.53 4.98 22.69
C LEU A 186 -8.84 3.53 22.37
N LEU A 187 -10.08 3.13 22.61
CA LEU A 187 -10.62 1.84 22.22
C LEU A 187 -11.84 2.03 21.34
N SER A 188 -12.10 1.10 20.41
CA SER A 188 -13.43 1.05 19.81
C SER A 188 -14.51 0.79 20.87
N ILE A 189 -15.62 1.51 20.78
CA ILE A 189 -16.76 1.40 21.69
C ILE A 189 -17.32 -0.02 21.61
N ASP A 190 -17.68 -0.44 20.41
CA ASP A 190 -18.17 -1.77 20.15
C ASP A 190 -17.02 -2.73 19.81
N PRO A 191 -17.06 -3.98 20.31
CA PRO A 191 -16.17 -5.02 19.84
C PRO A 191 -16.62 -5.49 18.45
N PHE A 192 -15.67 -6.04 17.70
CA PHE A 192 -15.92 -6.62 16.39
C PHE A 192 -15.26 -7.99 16.24
N THR A 193 -15.79 -8.77 15.31
CA THR A 193 -15.28 -10.10 15.01
C THR A 193 -14.33 -10.04 13.82
N LEU A 194 -13.16 -10.67 13.97
CA LEU A 194 -12.21 -10.93 12.88
C LEU A 194 -12.12 -12.44 12.63
N PRO A 195 -12.01 -12.86 11.36
CA PRO A 195 -11.93 -14.27 11.03
C PRO A 195 -10.59 -14.87 11.46
N LEU A 196 -10.62 -16.12 11.91
CA LEU A 196 -9.42 -16.95 12.05
C LEU A 196 -9.12 -17.62 10.71
N LEU A 197 -7.86 -18.04 10.52
CA LEU A 197 -7.40 -18.88 9.41
C LEU A 197 -7.30 -18.14 8.06
N GLY A 198 -6.12 -17.59 7.79
CA GLY A 198 -5.66 -17.34 6.41
C GLY A 198 -6.21 -16.10 5.70
N PHE A 199 -7.27 -15.47 6.19
CA PHE A 199 -7.80 -14.23 5.63
C PHE A 199 -6.85 -13.05 5.87
N ASP A 200 -6.80 -12.14 4.90
CA ASP A 200 -6.10 -10.88 5.09
C ASP A 200 -6.92 -9.95 5.99
N ILE A 201 -6.22 -9.28 6.89
CA ILE A 201 -6.80 -8.38 7.88
C ILE A 201 -5.89 -7.16 7.96
N TYR A 202 -6.47 -5.99 7.68
CA TYR A 202 -5.73 -4.74 7.70
C TYR A 202 -6.43 -3.68 8.53
N ILE A 203 -5.62 -2.77 9.04
CA ILE A 203 -6.06 -1.50 9.62
C ILE A 203 -5.55 -0.40 8.70
N GLU A 204 -6.44 0.48 8.26
CA GLU A 204 -6.10 1.69 7.51
C GLU A 204 -6.35 2.91 8.39
N LEU A 205 -5.51 3.93 8.28
CA LEU A 205 -5.82 5.24 8.82
C LEU A 205 -5.09 6.36 8.07
N ASN A 206 -5.74 7.51 8.00
CA ASN A 206 -5.10 8.78 7.73
C ASN A 206 -4.63 9.39 9.05
N TYR A 207 -3.42 9.92 9.09
CA TYR A 207 -2.87 10.56 10.29
C TYR A 207 -1.88 11.67 9.95
N LYS A 208 -1.72 12.60 10.90
CA LYS A 208 -0.52 13.41 11.09
C LYS A 208 -0.28 13.54 12.59
N SER A 209 0.97 13.66 13.02
CA SER A 209 1.27 13.72 14.45
C SER A 209 2.63 14.36 14.74
N ASP A 210 2.71 15.02 15.90
CA ASP A 210 3.95 15.58 16.43
C ASP A 210 4.78 14.53 17.21
N VAL A 211 4.13 13.46 17.67
CA VAL A 211 4.70 12.42 18.53
C VAL A 211 4.36 11.03 17.97
N PRO A 212 5.16 10.01 18.30
CA PRO A 212 4.81 8.64 17.94
C PRO A 212 3.54 8.20 18.67
N PHE A 213 2.80 7.31 18.03
CA PHE A 213 1.67 6.62 18.63
C PHE A 213 1.68 5.17 18.18
N VAL A 214 0.88 4.34 18.85
CA VAL A 214 0.78 2.92 18.60
C VAL A 214 -0.64 2.58 18.19
N VAL A 215 -0.77 1.79 17.14
CA VAL A 215 -2.01 1.11 16.78
C VAL A 215 -1.91 -0.34 17.21
N GLY A 216 -3.01 -0.88 17.70
CA GLY A 216 -3.06 -2.22 18.26
C GLY A 216 -4.47 -2.77 18.29
N LEU A 217 -4.61 -3.92 18.95
CA LEU A 217 -5.90 -4.56 19.19
C LEU A 217 -6.01 -4.98 20.66
N GLN A 218 -7.23 -4.96 21.21
CA GLN A 218 -7.53 -5.56 22.51
C GLN A 218 -8.39 -6.81 22.31
N SER A 219 -7.95 -7.92 22.90
CA SER A 219 -8.69 -9.17 22.97
C SER A 219 -9.87 -9.05 23.93
N MET A 220 -11.08 -9.36 23.48
CA MET A 220 -12.26 -9.38 24.36
C MET A 220 -12.36 -10.66 25.21
N SER A 221 -11.71 -11.75 24.81
CA SER A 221 -11.72 -13.01 25.56
C SER A 221 -10.76 -12.99 26.75
N THR A 222 -9.60 -12.35 26.59
CA THR A 222 -8.53 -12.32 27.62
C THR A 222 -8.29 -10.94 28.20
N SER A 223 -8.97 -9.89 27.70
CA SER A 223 -8.70 -8.48 28.00
C SER A 223 -7.26 -8.01 27.66
N GLN A 224 -6.44 -8.86 27.05
CA GLN A 224 -5.06 -8.56 26.68
C GLN A 224 -5.01 -7.48 25.60
N LYS A 225 -4.14 -6.48 25.79
CA LYS A 225 -3.88 -5.41 24.83
C LYS A 225 -2.58 -5.70 24.08
N PHE A 226 -2.62 -5.60 22.76
CA PHE A 226 -1.50 -5.82 21.86
C PHE A 226 -1.11 -4.50 21.21
N TYR A 227 -0.08 -3.85 21.74
CA TYR A 227 0.49 -2.60 21.24
C TYR A 227 1.46 -2.90 20.09
N GLN A 228 0.94 -3.10 18.88
CA GLN A 228 1.67 -3.80 17.83
C GLN A 228 2.46 -2.88 16.88
N TRP A 229 1.86 -1.81 16.38
CA TRP A 229 2.45 -0.98 15.32
C TRP A 229 2.77 0.41 15.84
N THR A 230 4.04 0.71 16.03
CA THR A 230 4.50 2.07 16.36
C THR A 230 4.56 2.90 15.08
N ILE A 231 3.81 3.99 15.06
CA ILE A 231 3.69 4.93 13.95
C ILE A 231 4.57 6.14 14.22
N THR A 232 5.45 6.46 13.28
CA THR A 232 6.36 7.60 13.38
C THR A 232 5.65 8.92 13.08
N PRO A 233 6.04 10.03 13.73
CA PRO A 233 5.51 11.37 13.45
C PRO A 233 5.56 11.78 11.97
N LYS A 234 4.55 12.53 11.53
CA LYS A 234 4.47 13.20 10.22
C LYS A 234 3.82 14.56 10.38
N SER A 235 4.45 15.61 9.84
CA SER A 235 3.88 16.97 9.86
C SER A 235 2.69 17.11 8.93
N GLU A 236 2.73 16.40 7.79
CA GLU A 236 1.66 16.35 6.80
C GLU A 236 0.81 15.09 6.95
N TRP A 237 -0.44 15.17 6.50
CA TRP A 237 -1.34 14.02 6.43
C TRP A 237 -0.73 12.90 5.59
N ASN A 238 -0.75 11.70 6.15
CA ASN A 238 -0.25 10.49 5.51
C ASN A 238 -1.25 9.36 5.75
N LYS A 239 -1.28 8.39 4.82
CA LYS A 239 -2.03 7.15 5.00
C LYS A 239 -1.10 5.98 5.26
N ILE A 240 -1.52 5.09 6.16
CA ILE A 240 -0.80 3.85 6.48
C ILE A 240 -1.74 2.64 6.44
N TYR A 241 -1.15 1.50 6.10
CA TYR A 241 -1.79 0.20 6.04
C TYR A 241 -1.04 -0.74 6.99
N LEU A 242 -1.75 -1.31 7.96
CA LEU A 242 -1.18 -2.16 9.01
C LEU A 242 -1.75 -3.57 8.90
N ASN A 243 -0.88 -4.55 8.69
CA ASN A 243 -1.25 -5.94 8.48
C ASN A 243 -1.42 -6.66 9.83
N ALA A 244 -2.68 -6.87 10.22
CA ALA A 244 -3.07 -7.52 11.48
C ALA A 244 -3.18 -9.05 11.38
N LYS A 245 -2.98 -9.63 10.20
CA LYS A 245 -3.18 -11.06 9.93
C LYS A 245 -2.41 -11.95 10.90
N SER A 246 -1.13 -11.69 11.11
CA SER A 246 -0.28 -12.54 11.97
C SER A 246 -0.71 -12.47 13.44
N LEU A 247 -1.03 -11.28 13.95
CA LEU A 247 -1.48 -11.07 15.32
C LEU A 247 -2.79 -11.82 15.62
N VAL A 248 -3.78 -11.71 14.72
CA VAL A 248 -5.09 -12.35 14.90
C VAL A 248 -4.98 -13.87 14.82
N ASN A 249 -4.20 -14.39 13.87
CA ASN A 249 -4.06 -15.84 13.68
C ASN A 249 -3.27 -16.54 14.81
N THR A 250 -2.31 -15.85 15.44
CA THR A 250 -1.47 -16.47 16.49
C THR A 250 -2.12 -16.50 17.87
N THR A 251 -3.15 -15.67 18.09
CA THR A 251 -3.82 -15.52 19.39
C THR A 251 -5.08 -16.38 19.52
N ASN A 252 -5.56 -16.98 18.43
CA ASN A 252 -6.78 -17.80 18.36
C ASN A 252 -8.00 -17.11 19.00
N ASN A 253 -8.08 -15.78 18.88
CA ASN A 253 -9.21 -14.97 19.34
C ASN A 253 -9.93 -14.34 18.14
N THR A 254 -11.25 -14.34 18.19
CA THR A 254 -12.11 -13.78 17.15
C THR A 254 -12.69 -12.42 17.52
N SER A 255 -12.78 -12.07 18.80
CA SER A 255 -13.44 -10.84 19.26
C SER A 255 -12.44 -9.80 19.76
N TRP A 256 -12.49 -8.63 19.13
CA TRP A 256 -11.46 -7.60 19.25
C TRP A 256 -12.05 -6.21 19.43
N LYS A 257 -11.28 -5.31 20.05
CA LYS A 257 -11.44 -3.87 19.92
C LYS A 257 -10.22 -3.27 19.25
N LEU A 258 -10.42 -2.22 18.46
CA LEU A 258 -9.32 -1.41 17.95
C LEU A 258 -8.71 -0.65 19.12
N LEU A 259 -7.38 -0.55 19.18
CA LEU A 259 -6.65 0.19 20.20
C LEU A 259 -5.73 1.21 19.53
N ILE A 260 -5.75 2.45 20.04
CA ILE A 260 -4.78 3.49 19.68
C ILE A 260 -4.21 4.06 20.98
N TYR A 261 -2.89 4.20 21.06
CA TYR A 261 -2.21 4.59 22.29
C TYR A 261 -1.05 5.54 22.01
N SER A 262 -0.82 6.50 22.89
CA SER A 262 0.43 7.26 22.90
C SER A 262 0.73 7.71 24.33
N ALA A 263 1.98 7.52 24.76
CA ALA A 263 2.53 8.11 25.98
C ALA A 263 4.03 8.33 25.74
N PRO A 264 4.42 9.46 25.15
CA PRO A 264 5.83 9.76 24.89
C PRO A 264 6.63 9.85 26.19
N ASP A 265 7.81 9.23 26.24
CA ASP A 265 8.69 9.27 27.43
C ASP A 265 9.07 10.69 27.84
N THR A 266 9.25 11.56 26.85
CA THR A 266 9.52 12.98 27.03
C THR A 266 8.49 13.80 26.26
N LEU A 267 7.79 14.69 26.96
CA LEU A 267 6.80 15.58 26.37
C LEU A 267 7.15 17.03 26.67
N THR A 268 7.55 17.78 25.64
CA THR A 268 7.88 19.20 25.75
C THR A 268 6.81 20.04 25.05
N GLY A 269 6.16 20.92 25.80
CA GLY A 269 5.06 21.74 25.30
C GLY A 269 3.81 20.90 24.97
N THR A 270 2.91 21.50 24.21
CA THR A 270 1.71 20.82 23.71
C THR A 270 2.02 20.08 22.41
N LYS A 271 1.54 18.85 22.29
CA LYS A 271 1.68 18.01 21.11
C LYS A 271 0.31 17.51 20.66
N TYR A 272 0.21 17.24 19.37
CA TYR A 272 -1.03 16.79 18.77
C TYR A 272 -0.86 15.51 17.96
N ILE A 273 -1.90 14.68 17.99
CA ILE A 273 -2.11 13.56 17.07
C ILE A 273 -3.45 13.81 16.40
N TYR A 274 -3.46 13.71 15.08
CA TYR A 274 -4.66 13.83 14.26
C TYR A 274 -4.93 12.52 13.56
N LEU A 275 -6.18 12.11 13.56
CA LEU A 275 -6.64 10.87 12.95
C LEU A 275 -7.85 11.15 12.08
N ASP A 276 -7.92 10.47 10.96
CA ASP A 276 -9.10 10.44 10.11
C ASP A 276 -9.19 9.09 9.39
N ASN A 277 -10.38 8.74 8.89
CA ASN A 277 -10.60 7.59 8.02
C ASN A 277 -10.01 6.28 8.57
N VAL A 278 -10.27 6.00 9.85
CA VAL A 278 -9.79 4.80 10.52
C VAL A 278 -10.68 3.63 10.12
N LYS A 279 -10.07 2.59 9.55
CA LYS A 279 -10.75 1.39 9.08
C LYS A 279 -10.11 0.13 9.62
N VAL A 280 -10.95 -0.82 10.02
CA VAL A 280 -10.52 -2.22 10.24
C VAL A 280 -11.28 -3.06 9.24
N LEU A 281 -10.56 -3.79 8.40
CA LEU A 281 -11.18 -4.55 7.32
C LEU A 281 -10.58 -5.96 7.19
N HIS A 282 -11.43 -6.89 6.75
CA HIS A 282 -11.04 -8.25 6.43
C HIS A 282 -11.82 -8.78 5.23
N GLN A 283 -11.30 -9.84 4.63
CA GLN A 283 -11.97 -10.56 3.53
C GLN A 283 -13.04 -11.50 4.06
#